data_AF-A0A0R2X3S5-F1
#
_entry.id   AF-A0A0R2X3S5-F1
#
_cell.length_a   1.000
_cell.length_b   1.000
_cell.length_c   1.000
_cell.angle_alpha   90.00
_cell.angle_beta   90.00
_cell.angle_gamma   90.00
#
_symmetry.space_group_name_H-M   'P 1'
#
loop_
_entity.id
_entity.type
_entity.pdbx_description
1 polymer ?
#
loop_
_entity_poly.entity_id
_entity_poly.type
_entity_poly.pdbx_seq_one_letter_code
_entity_poly.pdbx_strand_id
1 'polypeptide(L)'
;MADHYIGPTYAWVVGVVVGLLLLSAVNTAIVASVALLFSMAQDGDLPPAFRMLNRQGVPWVPLIAAVVLPVVVLESARGLEALGSLYAIGVTGAIGLNLGSCSLDRSLVMKGWQRAVMTGTALLMVAIWVTIAVTKPQAFLFAAILAGVGLFLREAAQRRGGEKVEEERIVPLGVKEEAVQDLAEDGGRILVAAHGMTASAKFALQEAKLRGARVYFLFVREVKVAAEVVGRLENDAKALEVMGEMKKAAATEKVALTPVYCTANKASDMIVELAATLGADLVILGGTRRGVLVNLLRGDTVREVSSQLPDEIPLLVVA
;
A
#
# COMPACT_ATOMS: atom_id res chain seq x y z
N MET A 1 -6.19 -23.48 -36.29
CA MET A 1 -5.01 -23.03 -37.07
C MET A 1 -3.74 -23.80 -36.72
N ALA A 2 -3.52 -24.22 -35.46
CA ALA A 2 -2.36 -25.04 -35.09
C ALA A 2 -2.40 -26.49 -35.62
N ASP A 3 -3.59 -27.11 -35.73
CA ASP A 3 -3.73 -28.52 -36.13
C ASP A 3 -3.35 -28.82 -37.59
N HIS A 4 -3.20 -27.79 -38.45
CA HIS A 4 -2.94 -27.99 -39.87
C HIS A 4 -1.48 -27.73 -40.28
N TYR A 5 -0.69 -27.03 -39.46
CA TYR A 5 0.68 -26.62 -39.83
C TYR A 5 1.77 -27.00 -38.82
N ILE A 6 1.40 -27.42 -37.60
CA ILE A 6 2.38 -27.68 -36.55
C ILE A 6 2.03 -28.97 -35.81
N GLY A 7 3.02 -29.86 -35.64
CA GLY A 7 2.81 -31.18 -35.07
C GLY A 7 2.13 -31.12 -33.69
N PRO A 8 1.39 -32.17 -33.30
CA PRO A 8 0.57 -32.20 -32.08
C PRO A 8 1.37 -31.91 -30.79
N THR A 9 2.66 -32.24 -30.78
CA THR A 9 3.60 -31.95 -29.69
C THR A 9 3.82 -30.45 -29.50
N TYR A 10 3.95 -29.68 -30.58
CA TYR A 10 4.15 -28.23 -30.51
C TYR A 10 2.88 -27.51 -30.05
N ALA A 11 1.71 -27.94 -30.54
CA ALA A 11 0.43 -27.39 -30.09
C ALA A 11 0.24 -27.55 -28.57
N TRP A 12 0.64 -28.70 -28.03
CA TRP A 12 0.62 -28.96 -26.59
C TRP A 12 1.56 -28.03 -25.82
N VAL A 13 2.81 -27.87 -26.27
CA VAL A 13 3.80 -26.97 -25.63
C VAL A 13 3.31 -25.53 -25.63
N VAL A 14 2.81 -25.03 -26.77
CA VAL A 14 2.26 -23.67 -26.86
C VAL A 14 1.05 -23.51 -25.93
N GLY A 15 0.17 -24.51 -25.87
CA GLY A 15 -0.98 -24.51 -24.95
C GLY A 15 -0.55 -24.38 -23.48
N VAL A 16 0.47 -25.13 -23.06
CA VAL A 16 1.02 -25.04 -21.70
C VAL A 16 1.62 -23.66 -21.43
N VAL A 17 2.45 -23.15 -22.34
CA VAL A 17 3.08 -21.83 -22.18
C VAL A 17 2.04 -20.71 -22.10
N VAL A 18 1.06 -20.70 -23.02
CA VAL A 18 -0.03 -19.71 -23.01
C VAL A 18 -0.87 -19.84 -21.74
N GLY A 19 -1.15 -21.06 -21.28
CA GLY A 19 -1.86 -21.30 -20.03
C GLY A 19 -1.13 -20.71 -18.81
N LEU A 20 0.18 -20.93 -18.72
CA LEU A 20 1.01 -20.36 -17.64
C LEU A 20 1.07 -18.82 -17.71
N LEU A 21 1.16 -18.25 -18.91
CA LEU A 21 1.13 -16.79 -19.10
C LEU A 21 -0.20 -16.17 -18.67
N LEU A 22 -1.33 -16.80 -19.00
CA LEU A 22 -2.66 -16.35 -18.56
C LEU A 22 -2.79 -16.42 -17.03
N LEU A 23 -2.29 -17.49 -16.41
CA LEU A 23 -2.33 -17.65 -14.95
C LEU A 23 -1.50 -16.56 -14.24
N SER A 24 -0.34 -16.20 -14.79
CA SER A 24 0.49 -15.08 -14.32
C SER A 24 -0.22 -13.72 -14.45
N ALA A 25 -0.91 -13.50 -15.58
CA ALA A 25 -1.69 -12.28 -15.81
C ALA A 25 -2.83 -12.13 -14.78
N VAL A 26 -3.53 -13.22 -14.47
CA VAL A 26 -4.59 -13.24 -13.44
C VAL A 26 -4.02 -12.89 -12.06
N ASN A 27 -2.86 -13.47 -11.68
CA ASN A 27 -2.21 -13.14 -10.42
C ASN A 27 -1.89 -11.64 -10.32
N THR A 28 -1.36 -11.05 -11.40
CA THR A 28 -1.03 -9.62 -11.47
C THR A 28 -2.30 -8.76 -11.32
N ALA A 29 -3.39 -9.13 -12.01
CA ALA A 29 -4.65 -8.42 -11.94
C ALA A 29 -5.29 -8.46 -10.54
N ILE A 30 -5.24 -9.61 -9.85
CA ILE A 30 -5.76 -9.74 -8.48
C ILE A 30 -4.96 -8.84 -7.53
N VAL A 31 -3.62 -8.90 -7.58
CA VAL A 31 -2.76 -8.08 -6.70
C VAL A 31 -2.98 -6.59 -6.93
N ALA A 32 -3.07 -6.16 -8.19
CA ALA A 32 -3.35 -4.76 -8.55
C ALA A 32 -4.74 -4.31 -8.06
N SER A 33 -5.75 -5.17 -8.20
CA SER A 33 -7.12 -4.87 -7.74
C SER A 33 -7.19 -4.72 -6.22
N VAL A 34 -6.50 -5.59 -5.47
CA VAL A 34 -6.40 -5.50 -4.00
C VAL A 34 -5.73 -4.20 -3.58
N ALA A 35 -4.63 -3.83 -4.24
CA ALA A 35 -3.92 -2.58 -3.95
C ALA A 35 -4.81 -1.36 -4.22
N LEU A 36 -5.50 -1.31 -5.36
CA LEU A 36 -6.38 -0.21 -5.73
C LEU A 36 -7.55 -0.06 -4.76
N LEU A 37 -8.25 -1.15 -4.45
CA LEU A 37 -9.37 -1.13 -3.50
C LEU A 37 -8.93 -0.74 -2.08
N PHE A 38 -7.75 -1.18 -1.65
CA PHE A 38 -7.21 -0.81 -0.34
C PHE A 38 -6.77 0.66 -0.28
N SER A 39 -6.17 1.18 -1.36
CA SER A 39 -5.81 2.59 -1.50
C SER A 39 -7.05 3.49 -1.46
N MET A 40 -8.07 3.18 -2.26
CA MET A 40 -9.35 3.91 -2.25
C MET A 40 -10.03 3.86 -0.88
N ALA A 41 -9.91 2.75 -0.15
CA ALA A 41 -10.43 2.68 1.20
C ALA A 41 -9.71 3.63 2.14
N GLN A 42 -8.38 3.79 2.06
CA GLN A 42 -7.63 4.75 2.87
C GLN A 42 -8.05 6.19 2.60
N ASP A 43 -8.31 6.53 1.33
CA ASP A 43 -8.79 7.85 0.91
C ASP A 43 -10.23 8.14 1.35
N GLY A 44 -10.93 7.14 1.91
CA GLY A 44 -12.31 7.28 2.39
C GLY A 44 -13.37 7.09 1.31
N ASP A 45 -12.97 6.63 0.11
CA ASP A 45 -13.88 6.36 -1.00
C ASP A 45 -14.63 5.03 -0.86
N LEU A 46 -14.20 4.14 0.05
CA LEU A 46 -14.83 2.85 0.32
C LEU A 46 -15.10 2.64 1.84
N PRO A 47 -16.04 1.75 2.20
CA PRO A 47 -16.33 1.44 3.59
C PRO A 47 -15.08 1.00 4.40
N PRO A 48 -15.01 1.28 5.72
CA PRO A 48 -13.83 1.00 6.54
C PRO A 48 -13.45 -0.48 6.61
N ALA A 49 -14.39 -1.39 6.29
CA ALA A 49 -14.11 -2.83 6.17
C ALA A 49 -13.01 -3.13 5.12
N PHE A 50 -12.90 -2.31 4.07
CA PHE A 50 -11.87 -2.49 3.03
C PHE A 50 -10.46 -2.12 3.50
N ARG A 51 -10.33 -1.41 4.65
CA ARG A 51 -9.03 -1.13 5.30
C ARG A 51 -8.56 -2.27 6.18
N MET A 52 -9.35 -3.31 6.43
CA MET A 52 -9.00 -4.36 7.39
C MET A 52 -7.90 -5.28 6.85
N LEU A 53 -6.80 -5.40 7.59
CA LEU A 53 -5.71 -6.32 7.29
C LEU A 53 -5.84 -7.60 8.11
N ASN A 54 -5.54 -8.73 7.48
CA ASN A 54 -5.34 -9.99 8.20
C ASN A 54 -3.99 -9.96 8.96
N ARG A 55 -3.77 -10.91 9.88
CA ARG A 55 -2.53 -11.10 10.66
C ARG A 55 -1.25 -11.09 9.83
N GLN A 56 -1.33 -11.41 8.54
CA GLN A 56 -0.20 -11.45 7.62
C GLN A 56 0.07 -10.12 6.89
N GLY A 57 -0.73 -9.07 7.12
CA GLY A 57 -0.61 -7.76 6.47
C GLY A 57 -1.30 -7.65 5.11
N VAL A 58 -2.25 -8.56 4.82
CA VAL A 58 -2.98 -8.59 3.53
C VAL A 58 -4.40 -8.05 3.72
N PRO A 59 -4.87 -7.10 2.88
CA PRO A 59 -6.26 -6.63 2.88
C PRO A 59 -7.21 -7.74 2.44
N TRP A 60 -7.90 -8.36 3.39
CA TRP A 60 -8.66 -9.59 3.12
C TRP A 60 -10.02 -9.33 2.46
N VAL A 61 -10.70 -8.23 2.80
CA VAL A 61 -11.97 -7.82 2.15
C VAL A 61 -11.73 -7.45 0.67
N PRO A 62 -10.74 -6.60 0.34
CA PRO A 62 -10.35 -6.37 -1.06
C PRO A 62 -9.98 -7.66 -1.81
N LEU A 63 -9.30 -8.60 -1.15
CA LEU A 63 -8.94 -9.88 -1.77
C LEU A 63 -10.17 -10.72 -2.15
N ILE A 64 -11.15 -10.81 -1.25
CA ILE A 64 -12.41 -11.48 -1.56
C ILE A 64 -13.11 -10.80 -2.73
N ALA A 65 -13.20 -9.47 -2.72
CA ALA A 65 -13.83 -8.72 -3.82
C ALA A 65 -13.10 -8.94 -5.16
N ALA A 66 -11.76 -8.91 -5.15
CA ALA A 66 -10.92 -9.11 -6.33
C ALA A 66 -11.02 -10.52 -6.93
N VAL A 67 -11.47 -11.51 -6.17
CA VAL A 67 -11.71 -12.88 -6.66
C VAL A 67 -13.17 -13.09 -7.04
N VAL A 68 -14.11 -12.67 -6.19
CA VAL A 68 -15.54 -12.94 -6.38
C VAL A 68 -16.13 -12.14 -7.54
N LEU A 69 -15.77 -10.86 -7.69
CA LEU A 69 -16.31 -10.03 -8.77
C LEU A 69 -15.98 -10.60 -10.17
N PRO A 70 -14.72 -10.95 -10.50
CA PRO A 70 -14.43 -11.61 -11.77
C PRO A 70 -15.16 -12.93 -11.96
N VAL A 71 -15.33 -13.76 -10.92
CA VAL A 71 -16.10 -15.02 -11.00
C VAL A 71 -17.56 -14.76 -11.37
N VAL A 72 -18.21 -13.78 -10.74
CA VAL A 72 -19.58 -13.39 -11.07
C VAL A 72 -19.70 -12.91 -12.52
N VAL A 73 -18.71 -12.14 -13.00
CA VAL A 73 -18.69 -11.68 -14.40
C VAL A 73 -18.49 -12.85 -15.37
N LEU A 74 -17.63 -13.82 -15.03
CA LEU A 74 -17.39 -15.02 -15.83
C LEU A 74 -18.64 -15.89 -15.96
N GLU A 75 -19.44 -16.03 -14.90
CA GLU A 75 -20.70 -16.78 -14.96
C GLU A 75 -21.82 -16.03 -15.69
N SER A 76 -21.83 -14.69 -15.61
CA SER A 76 -22.85 -13.85 -16.25
C SER A 76 -22.59 -13.64 -17.75
N ALA A 77 -21.32 -13.58 -18.16
CA ALA A 77 -20.95 -13.33 -19.55
C ALA A 77 -21.08 -14.59 -20.43
N ARG A 78 -21.89 -14.50 -21.48
CA ARG A 78 -22.07 -15.59 -22.45
C ARG A 78 -20.96 -15.58 -23.50
N GLY A 79 -19.83 -16.18 -23.16
CA GLY A 79 -18.74 -16.47 -24.09
C GLY A 79 -17.62 -15.41 -24.14
N LEU A 80 -16.54 -15.78 -24.82
CA LEU A 80 -15.29 -15.01 -24.84
C LEU A 80 -15.44 -13.64 -25.52
N GLU A 81 -16.26 -13.54 -26.57
CA GLU A 81 -16.47 -12.28 -27.30
C GLU A 81 -17.15 -11.23 -26.40
N ALA A 82 -18.15 -11.64 -25.63
CA ALA A 82 -18.82 -10.76 -24.67
C ALA A 82 -17.83 -10.28 -23.60
N LEU A 83 -17.03 -11.19 -23.03
CA LEU A 83 -16.03 -10.85 -22.02
C LEU A 83 -14.95 -9.89 -22.57
N GLY A 84 -14.51 -10.11 -23.81
CA GLY A 84 -13.59 -9.23 -24.51
C GLY A 84 -14.15 -7.82 -24.72
N SER A 85 -15.45 -7.71 -25.05
CA SER A 85 -16.10 -6.40 -25.19
C SER A 85 -16.24 -5.65 -23.86
N LEU A 86 -16.53 -6.36 -22.75
CA LEU A 86 -16.56 -5.79 -21.40
C LEU A 86 -15.18 -5.29 -20.96
N TYR A 87 -14.12 -6.05 -21.26
CA TYR A 87 -12.75 -5.64 -20.98
C TYR A 87 -12.36 -4.41 -21.82
N ALA A 88 -12.63 -4.44 -23.12
CA ALA A 88 -12.25 -3.38 -24.05
C ALA A 88 -12.90 -2.03 -23.67
N ILE A 89 -14.19 -2.01 -23.34
CA ILE A 89 -14.88 -0.78 -22.93
C ILE A 89 -14.34 -0.24 -21.60
N GLY A 90 -14.02 -1.11 -20.65
CA GLY A 90 -13.46 -0.71 -19.36
C GLY A 90 -12.06 -0.11 -19.50
N VAL A 91 -11.16 -0.79 -20.21
CA VAL A 91 -9.76 -0.38 -20.38
C VAL A 91 -9.64 0.90 -21.20
N THR A 92 -10.35 0.98 -22.34
CA THR A 92 -10.32 2.19 -23.18
C THR A 92 -10.93 3.39 -22.45
N GLY A 93 -11.98 3.18 -21.66
CA GLY A 93 -12.58 4.20 -20.82
C GLY A 93 -11.62 4.70 -19.73
N ALA A 94 -10.99 3.79 -18.99
CA ALA A 94 -10.04 4.13 -17.93
C ALA A 94 -8.81 4.88 -18.47
N ILE A 95 -8.22 4.40 -19.58
CA ILE A 95 -7.07 5.07 -20.22
C ILE A 95 -7.49 6.43 -20.78
N GLY A 96 -8.64 6.51 -21.45
CA GLY A 96 -9.18 7.75 -22.00
C GLY A 96 -9.42 8.80 -20.91
N LEU A 97 -10.02 8.40 -19.78
CA LEU A 97 -10.23 9.29 -18.64
C LEU A 97 -8.92 9.74 -17.99
N ASN A 98 -7.96 8.84 -17.81
CA ASN A 98 -6.67 9.17 -17.21
C ASN A 98 -5.88 10.15 -18.09
N LEU A 99 -5.66 9.80 -19.37
CA LEU A 99 -4.94 10.65 -20.31
C LEU A 99 -5.67 11.97 -20.56
N GLY A 100 -7.01 11.94 -20.67
CA GLY A 100 -7.83 13.13 -20.83
C GLY A 100 -7.72 14.07 -19.63
N SER A 101 -7.80 13.53 -18.41
CA SER A 101 -7.68 14.32 -17.17
C SER A 101 -6.29 14.96 -17.06
N CYS A 102 -5.21 14.19 -17.27
CA CYS A 102 -3.85 14.74 -17.26
C CYS A 102 -3.60 15.76 -18.37
N SER A 103 -4.24 15.59 -19.54
CA SER A 103 -4.08 16.51 -20.67
C SER A 103 -4.77 17.86 -20.42
N LEU A 104 -5.94 17.83 -19.77
CA LEU A 104 -6.73 19.01 -19.45
C LEU A 104 -6.26 19.74 -18.18
N ASP A 105 -5.57 19.03 -17.29
CA ASP A 105 -5.01 19.60 -16.08
C ASP A 105 -3.91 20.62 -16.39
N ARG A 106 -4.19 21.89 -16.07
CA ARG A 106 -3.27 23.02 -16.26
C ARG A 106 -2.23 23.13 -15.16
N SER A 107 -2.41 22.44 -14.04
CA SER A 107 -1.45 22.43 -12.92
C SER A 107 -0.19 21.63 -13.24
N LEU A 108 -0.27 20.69 -14.18
CA LEU A 108 0.87 19.90 -14.62
C LEU A 108 1.77 20.71 -15.56
N VAL A 109 3.02 20.90 -15.13
CA VAL A 109 4.05 21.56 -15.94
C VAL A 109 4.55 20.60 -17.02
N MET A 110 3.99 20.70 -18.22
CA MET A 110 4.31 19.84 -19.37
C MET A 110 4.75 20.65 -20.59
N LYS A 111 5.63 20.07 -21.42
CA LYS A 111 5.98 20.66 -22.71
C LYS A 111 4.79 20.54 -23.66
N GLY A 112 4.57 21.54 -24.52
CA GLY A 112 3.41 21.60 -25.42
C GLY A 112 3.26 20.36 -26.33
N TRP A 113 4.36 19.79 -26.84
CA TRP A 113 4.32 18.57 -27.64
C TRP A 113 3.90 17.32 -26.84
N GLN A 114 4.34 17.20 -25.58
CA GLN A 114 3.93 16.09 -24.71
C GLN A 114 2.42 16.16 -24.44
N ARG A 115 1.91 17.37 -24.18
CA ARG A 115 0.47 17.58 -24.00
C ARG A 115 -0.30 17.26 -25.28
N ALA A 116 0.18 17.68 -26.45
CA ALA A 116 -0.46 17.36 -27.73
C ALA A 116 -0.51 15.85 -28.02
N VAL A 117 0.58 15.12 -27.75
CA VAL A 117 0.60 13.65 -27.90
C VAL A 117 -0.39 13.00 -26.94
N MET A 118 -0.45 13.43 -25.68
CA MET A 118 -1.42 12.93 -24.71
C MET A 118 -2.88 13.26 -25.10
N THR A 119 -3.15 14.45 -25.60
CA THR A 119 -4.50 14.80 -26.10
C THR A 119 -4.86 13.93 -27.30
N GLY A 120 -3.92 13.73 -28.23
CA GLY A 120 -4.13 12.89 -29.41
C GLY A 120 -4.46 11.44 -29.05
N THR A 121 -3.71 10.84 -28.11
CA THR A 121 -3.99 9.48 -27.64
C THR A 121 -5.28 9.40 -26.83
N ALA A 122 -5.61 10.41 -26.01
CA ALA A 122 -6.89 10.48 -25.31
C ALA A 122 -8.08 10.53 -26.28
N LEU A 123 -8.00 11.36 -27.33
CA LEU A 123 -9.03 11.45 -28.36
C LEU A 123 -9.20 10.14 -29.12
N LEU A 124 -8.10 9.46 -29.46
CA LEU A 124 -8.14 8.14 -30.08
C LEU A 124 -8.83 7.11 -29.17
N MET A 125 -8.47 7.07 -27.88
CA MET A 125 -9.09 6.15 -26.91
C MET A 125 -10.59 6.43 -26.75
N VAL A 126 -10.99 7.70 -26.70
CA VAL A 126 -12.41 8.09 -26.66
C VAL A 126 -13.13 7.69 -27.94
N ALA A 127 -12.54 7.87 -29.12
CA ALA A 127 -13.15 7.44 -30.38
C ALA A 127 -13.36 5.92 -30.43
N ILE A 128 -12.38 5.13 -29.95
CA ILE A 128 -12.51 3.67 -29.82
C ILE A 128 -13.62 3.33 -28.82
N TRP A 129 -13.64 4.00 -27.67
CA TRP A 129 -14.66 3.78 -26.64
C TRP A 129 -16.08 4.06 -27.15
N VAL A 130 -16.28 5.18 -27.86
CA VAL A 130 -17.57 5.53 -28.49
C VAL A 130 -17.96 4.47 -29.52
N THR A 131 -16.99 4.00 -30.32
CA THR A 131 -17.24 2.94 -31.31
C THR A 131 -17.71 1.64 -30.63
N ILE A 132 -17.08 1.23 -29.53
CA ILE A 132 -17.50 0.05 -28.76
C ILE A 132 -18.88 0.26 -28.14
N ALA A 133 -19.14 1.45 -27.57
CA ALA A 133 -20.41 1.78 -26.94
C ALA A 133 -21.59 1.68 -27.92
N VAL A 134 -21.41 2.15 -29.16
CA VAL A 134 -22.44 2.09 -30.22
C VAL A 134 -22.58 0.68 -30.79
N THR A 135 -21.48 -0.05 -31.02
CA THR A 135 -21.51 -1.37 -31.65
C THR A 135 -21.95 -2.50 -30.72
N LYS A 136 -21.70 -2.38 -29.41
CA LYS A 136 -21.98 -3.40 -28.39
C LYS A 136 -22.76 -2.78 -27.22
N PRO A 137 -24.05 -2.44 -27.39
CA PRO A 137 -24.84 -1.72 -26.38
C PRO A 137 -24.99 -2.50 -25.06
N GLN A 138 -24.94 -3.84 -25.10
CA GLN A 138 -24.97 -4.68 -23.89
C GLN A 138 -23.75 -4.45 -23.00
N ALA A 139 -22.55 -4.34 -23.60
CA ALA A 139 -21.32 -4.07 -22.86
C ALA A 139 -21.33 -2.64 -22.28
N PHE A 140 -21.88 -1.68 -23.02
CA PHE A 140 -22.08 -0.31 -22.54
C PHE A 140 -23.04 -0.24 -21.35
N LEU A 141 -24.22 -0.87 -21.45
CA LEU A 141 -25.19 -0.91 -20.36
C LEU A 141 -24.59 -1.55 -19.10
N PHE A 142 -23.86 -2.65 -19.25
CA PHE A 142 -23.17 -3.28 -18.14
C PHE A 142 -22.14 -2.33 -17.49
N ALA A 143 -21.28 -1.71 -18.29
CA ALA A 143 -20.28 -0.76 -17.79
C ALA A 143 -20.93 0.46 -17.11
N ALA A 144 -22.02 0.99 -17.66
CA ALA A 144 -22.75 2.11 -17.10
C ALA A 144 -23.40 1.76 -15.75
N ILE A 145 -24.02 0.57 -15.63
CA ILE A 145 -24.57 0.08 -14.37
C ILE A 145 -23.46 -0.10 -13.34
N LEU A 146 -22.36 -0.76 -13.70
CA LEU A 146 -21.25 -1.00 -12.79
C LEU A 146 -20.61 0.30 -12.29
N ALA A 147 -20.39 1.26 -13.19
CA ALA A 147 -19.89 2.59 -12.84
C ALA A 147 -20.89 3.36 -11.96
N GLY A 148 -22.18 3.30 -12.29
CA GLY A 148 -23.24 3.93 -11.51
C GLY A 148 -23.35 3.36 -10.09
N VAL A 149 -23.31 2.03 -9.95
CA VAL A 149 -23.28 1.35 -8.64
C VAL A 149 -22.00 1.70 -7.89
N GLY A 150 -20.84 1.72 -8.55
CA GLY A 150 -19.57 2.10 -7.92
C GLY A 150 -19.58 3.53 -7.38
N LEU A 151 -20.04 4.49 -8.17
CA LEU A 151 -20.18 5.89 -7.76
C LEU A 151 -21.23 6.06 -6.66
N PHE A 152 -22.34 5.33 -6.72
CA PHE A 152 -23.35 5.35 -5.67
C PHE A 152 -22.82 4.80 -4.35
N LEU A 153 -22.07 3.69 -4.38
CA LEU A 153 -21.42 3.12 -3.21
C LEU A 153 -20.38 4.07 -2.62
N ARG A 154 -19.61 4.75 -3.48
CA ARG A 154 -18.65 5.79 -3.07
C ARG A 154 -19.33 6.93 -2.35
N GLU A 155 -20.37 7.50 -2.94
CA GLU A 155 -21.16 8.59 -2.33
C GLU A 155 -21.80 8.15 -1.00
N ALA A 156 -22.35 6.94 -0.93
CA ALA A 156 -22.91 6.39 0.30
C ALA A 156 -21.84 6.15 1.39
N ALA A 157 -20.62 5.75 1.01
CA ALA A 157 -19.50 5.58 1.92
C ALA A 157 -19.01 6.92 2.46
N GLN A 158 -18.83 7.92 1.59
CA GLN A 158 -18.41 9.28 1.97
C GLN A 158 -19.42 9.97 2.89
N ARG A 159 -20.74 9.78 2.65
CA ARG A 159 -21.79 10.33 3.52
C ARG A 159 -21.84 9.69 4.91
N ARG A 160 -21.51 8.41 5.03
CA ARG A 160 -21.48 7.69 6.32
C ARG A 160 -20.20 7.96 7.09
N GLY A 161 -19.08 8.12 6.39
CA GLY A 161 -17.79 8.52 6.95
C GLY A 161 -17.66 10.03 7.09
N GLY A 162 -18.67 10.71 7.66
CA GLY A 162 -18.78 12.18 7.79
C GLY A 162 -17.69 12.89 8.60
N GLU A 163 -16.49 12.31 8.66
CA GLU A 163 -15.26 12.98 9.05
C GLU A 163 -14.60 13.45 7.76
N LYS A 164 -14.72 14.75 7.50
CA LYS A 164 -14.08 15.43 6.38
C LYS A 164 -12.64 14.92 6.27
N VAL A 165 -12.33 14.29 5.14
CA VAL A 165 -10.95 14.07 4.71
C VAL A 165 -10.38 15.46 4.51
N GLU A 166 -9.80 16.02 5.57
CA GLU A 166 -8.88 17.13 5.45
C GLU A 166 -7.78 16.60 4.54
N GLU A 167 -7.67 17.19 3.35
CA GLU A 167 -6.56 16.99 2.44
C GLU A 167 -5.29 17.42 3.18
N GLU A 168 -4.73 16.54 4.01
CA GLU A 168 -3.30 16.59 4.32
C GLU A 168 -2.56 16.06 3.10
N ARG A 169 -2.59 16.93 2.10
CA ARG A 169 -1.53 17.23 1.15
C ARG A 169 -0.21 16.70 1.66
N ILE A 170 0.23 15.60 1.05
CA ILE A 170 1.61 15.10 0.93
C ILE A 170 2.56 15.89 1.84
N VAL A 171 2.71 15.44 3.08
CA VAL A 171 3.87 15.81 3.88
C VAL A 171 4.92 14.73 3.58
N PRO A 172 5.97 15.04 2.81
CA PRO A 172 7.03 14.08 2.54
C PRO A 172 7.63 13.69 3.87
N LEU A 173 7.49 12.42 4.27
CA LEU A 173 8.10 11.81 5.45
C LEU A 173 8.33 12.79 6.63
N GLY A 174 7.32 13.59 6.95
CA GLY A 174 7.37 14.54 8.03
C GLY A 174 6.87 13.82 9.24
N VAL A 175 7.79 13.38 10.11
CA VAL A 175 7.44 12.97 11.47
C VAL A 175 6.54 14.06 12.03
N LYS A 176 5.23 13.77 12.17
CA LYS A 176 4.36 14.61 12.99
C LYS A 176 4.86 14.44 14.40
N GLU A 177 5.80 15.30 14.79
CA GLU A 177 6.14 15.53 16.18
C GLU A 177 4.84 16.01 16.84
N GLU A 178 4.12 15.09 17.47
CA GLU A 178 3.19 15.49 18.53
C GLU A 178 4.06 16.22 19.54
N ALA A 179 3.97 17.56 19.54
CA ALA A 179 4.70 18.45 20.43
C ALA A 179 4.35 18.09 21.89
N VAL A 180 5.16 17.22 22.49
CA VAL A 180 5.11 16.91 23.92
C VAL A 180 6.50 17.11 24.50
N GLN A 181 6.65 18.31 25.07
CA GLN A 181 7.62 18.76 26.07
C GLN A 181 9.10 18.73 25.66
N ASP A 182 9.63 19.95 25.52
CA ASP A 182 11.04 20.33 25.52
C ASP A 182 11.75 19.83 26.79
N LEU A 183 12.08 18.54 26.82
CA LEU A 183 13.13 17.99 27.65
C LEU A 183 14.44 18.14 26.87
N ALA A 184 15.42 18.80 27.49
CA ALA A 184 16.72 19.14 26.89
C ALA A 184 17.37 17.94 26.18
N GLU A 185 17.74 18.13 24.90
CA GLU A 185 18.32 17.11 24.01
C GLU A 185 19.85 16.94 24.22
N ASP A 186 20.32 16.83 25.46
CA ASP A 186 21.78 16.74 25.72
C ASP A 186 22.37 15.33 25.49
N GLY A 187 21.54 14.28 25.45
CA GLY A 187 21.98 12.88 25.47
C GLY A 187 21.94 12.10 24.15
N GLY A 188 21.58 12.74 23.04
CA GLY A 188 21.44 12.10 21.72
C GLY A 188 20.06 11.48 21.44
N ARG A 189 19.95 10.74 20.33
CA ARG A 189 18.71 10.21 19.75
C ARG A 189 18.79 8.69 19.61
N ILE A 190 17.90 7.98 20.28
CA ILE A 190 17.82 6.51 20.22
C ILE A 190 16.57 6.12 19.43
N LEU A 191 16.74 5.41 18.33
CA LEU A 191 15.63 4.85 17.54
C LEU A 191 15.37 3.40 17.97
N VAL A 192 14.11 3.08 18.27
CA VAL A 192 13.69 1.74 18.69
C VAL A 192 12.56 1.27 17.82
N ALA A 193 12.73 0.16 17.12
CA ALA A 193 11.65 -0.45 16.35
C ALA A 193 11.07 -1.66 17.09
N ALA A 194 9.81 -1.58 17.50
CA ALA A 194 9.13 -2.66 18.23
C ALA A 194 7.61 -2.68 18.01
N HIS A 195 7.02 -3.87 18.14
CA HIS A 195 5.57 -4.10 17.99
C HIS A 195 4.84 -4.26 19.33
N GLY A 196 5.48 -3.88 20.44
CA GLY A 196 5.00 -4.05 21.81
C GLY A 196 6.06 -3.67 22.84
N MET A 197 5.71 -3.78 24.13
CA MET A 197 6.65 -3.61 25.25
C MET A 197 7.61 -4.80 25.37
N THR A 198 8.55 -4.90 24.42
CA THR A 198 9.57 -5.96 24.34
C THR A 198 10.77 -5.67 25.23
N ALA A 199 11.68 -6.65 25.37
CA ALA A 199 12.95 -6.46 26.06
C ALA A 199 13.76 -5.29 25.44
N SER A 200 13.75 -5.15 24.11
CA SER A 200 14.35 -4.03 23.41
C SER A 200 13.72 -2.67 23.76
N ALA A 201 12.39 -2.59 23.87
CA ALA A 201 11.69 -1.35 24.23
C ALA A 201 12.01 -0.93 25.68
N LYS A 202 12.04 -1.89 26.61
CA LYS A 202 12.43 -1.63 28.01
C LYS A 202 13.89 -1.22 28.13
N PHE A 203 14.79 -1.93 27.44
CA PHE A 203 16.21 -1.62 27.42
C PHE A 203 16.45 -0.20 26.88
N ALA A 204 15.75 0.18 25.81
CA ALA A 204 15.89 1.50 25.24
C ALA A 204 15.44 2.63 26.18
N LEU A 205 14.37 2.43 26.97
CA LEU A 205 13.98 3.39 28.01
C LEU A 205 15.04 3.53 29.09
N GLN A 206 15.65 2.42 29.52
CA GLN A 206 16.72 2.43 30.51
C GLN A 206 17.97 3.12 29.97
N GLU A 207 18.37 2.80 28.74
CA GLU A 207 19.53 3.40 28.09
C GLU A 207 19.34 4.91 27.89
N ALA A 208 18.14 5.32 27.47
CA ALA A 208 17.80 6.73 27.33
C ALA A 208 17.81 7.47 28.66
N LYS A 209 17.33 6.85 29.74
CA LYS A 209 17.41 7.41 31.09
C LYS A 209 18.85 7.62 31.56
N LEU A 210 19.75 6.68 31.23
CA LEU A 210 21.17 6.77 31.60
C LEU A 210 21.89 7.86 30.79
N ARG A 211 21.59 7.98 29.50
CA ARG A 211 22.24 8.94 28.59
C ARG A 211 21.60 10.33 28.62
N GLY A 212 20.38 10.47 29.14
CA GLY A 212 19.56 11.67 28.94
C GLY A 212 19.11 11.82 27.47
N ALA A 213 18.99 10.71 26.75
CA ALA A 213 18.66 10.68 25.33
C ALA A 213 17.15 10.71 25.09
N ARG A 214 16.75 11.16 23.90
CA ARG A 214 15.36 11.06 23.43
C ARG A 214 15.13 9.72 22.72
N VAL A 215 14.03 9.04 23.05
CA VAL A 215 13.63 7.78 22.41
C VAL A 215 12.63 8.05 21.31
N TYR A 216 12.96 7.66 20.08
CA TYR A 216 12.01 7.55 18.98
C TYR A 216 11.48 6.12 18.96
N PHE A 217 10.22 5.93 19.34
CA PHE A 217 9.59 4.62 19.34
C PHE A 217 8.84 4.41 18.02
N LEU A 218 9.45 3.63 17.13
CA LEU A 218 8.95 3.33 15.81
C LEU A 218 8.09 2.07 15.81
N PHE A 219 6.80 2.25 15.50
CA PHE A 219 5.90 1.16 15.17
C PHE A 219 5.69 1.11 13.66
N VAL A 220 6.21 0.07 13.01
CA VAL A 220 6.01 -0.16 11.58
C VAL A 220 4.89 -1.16 11.35
N ARG A 221 3.81 -0.74 10.69
CA ARG A 221 2.77 -1.63 10.21
C ARG A 221 3.18 -2.15 8.82
N GLU A 222 3.59 -3.42 8.75
CA GLU A 222 3.85 -4.10 7.48
C GLU A 222 2.53 -4.31 6.70
N VAL A 223 2.45 -3.70 5.52
CA VAL A 223 1.32 -3.84 4.59
C VAL A 223 1.81 -4.45 3.29
N LYS A 224 1.20 -5.54 2.83
CA LYS A 224 1.65 -6.27 1.64
C LYS A 224 0.86 -5.89 0.39
N VAL A 225 0.99 -4.64 -0.05
CA VAL A 225 0.43 -4.18 -1.34
C VAL A 225 1.46 -3.35 -2.08
N ALA A 226 1.41 -3.38 -3.41
CA ALA A 226 2.37 -2.67 -4.27
C ALA A 226 2.20 -1.14 -4.31
N ALA A 227 1.26 -0.58 -3.55
CA ALA A 227 1.00 0.85 -3.47
C ALA A 227 1.67 1.46 -2.23
N GLU A 228 2.05 2.74 -2.30
CA GLU A 228 2.37 3.52 -1.10
C GLU A 228 1.10 3.64 -0.25
N VAL A 229 1.18 3.13 0.97
CA VAL A 229 0.06 3.08 1.91
C VAL A 229 0.31 4.16 2.95
N VAL A 230 -0.60 5.12 3.07
CA VAL A 230 -0.59 6.12 4.14
C VAL A 230 -1.50 5.62 5.26
N GLY A 231 -0.90 4.89 6.20
CA GLY A 231 -1.57 4.43 7.40
C GLY A 231 -1.82 5.60 8.34
N ARG A 232 -3.07 5.73 8.79
CA ARG A 232 -3.41 6.62 9.92
C ARG A 232 -3.33 5.83 11.22
N LEU A 233 -2.62 6.38 12.21
CA LEU A 233 -2.49 5.79 13.54
C LEU A 233 -3.86 5.49 14.19
N GLU A 234 -4.85 6.37 13.99
CA GLU A 234 -6.21 6.27 14.53
C GLU A 234 -6.94 4.98 14.14
N ASN A 235 -6.60 4.40 12.98
CA ASN A 235 -7.25 3.20 12.47
C ASN A 235 -6.57 1.90 12.93
N ASP A 236 -5.49 1.98 13.70
CA ASP A 236 -4.69 0.84 14.13
C ASP A 236 -4.75 0.67 15.65
N ALA A 237 -5.79 -0.04 16.11
CA ALA A 237 -6.03 -0.31 17.53
C ALA A 237 -4.81 -0.89 18.25
N LYS A 238 -4.02 -1.74 17.56
CA LYS A 238 -2.82 -2.34 18.15
C LYS A 238 -1.69 -1.33 18.27
N ALA A 239 -1.51 -0.45 17.28
CA ALA A 239 -0.51 0.60 17.38
C ALA A 239 -0.88 1.59 18.49
N LEU A 240 -2.16 1.97 18.61
CA LEU A 240 -2.67 2.82 19.68
C LEU A 240 -2.44 2.21 21.07
N GLU A 241 -2.72 0.91 21.23
CA GLU A 241 -2.47 0.18 22.48
C GLU A 241 -0.97 0.22 22.85
N VAL A 242 -0.10 -0.20 21.93
CA VAL A 242 1.34 -0.28 22.15
C VAL A 242 1.96 1.09 22.41
N MET A 243 1.58 2.11 21.63
CA MET A 243 2.06 3.48 21.84
C MET A 243 1.56 4.05 23.17
N GLY A 244 0.32 3.73 23.56
CA GLY A 244 -0.23 4.11 24.86
C GLY A 244 0.54 3.49 26.02
N GLU A 245 0.90 2.21 25.94
CA GLU A 245 1.77 1.54 26.91
C GLU A 245 3.15 2.19 26.98
N MET A 246 3.74 2.49 25.83
CA MET A 246 5.07 3.10 25.75
C MET A 246 5.09 4.51 26.35
N LYS A 247 4.08 5.35 26.04
CA LYS A 247 3.92 6.69 26.64
C LYS A 247 3.83 6.61 28.16
N LYS A 248 3.06 5.65 28.72
CA LYS A 248 2.96 5.44 30.17
C LYS A 248 4.29 5.02 30.81
N ALA A 249 5.01 4.11 30.16
CA ALA A 249 6.32 3.65 30.64
C ALA A 249 7.36 4.78 30.63
N ALA A 250 7.43 5.56 29.54
CA ALA A 250 8.33 6.70 29.44
C ALA A 250 8.02 7.80 30.48
N ALA A 251 6.73 8.10 30.72
CA ALA A 251 6.32 9.05 31.74
C ALA A 251 6.74 8.61 33.16
N THR A 252 6.67 7.31 33.44
CA THR A 252 7.09 6.73 34.73
C THR A 252 8.60 6.87 34.94
N GLU A 253 9.38 6.63 33.88
CA GLU A 253 10.84 6.70 33.90
C GLU A 253 11.41 8.12 33.69
N LYS A 254 10.54 9.11 33.42
CA LYS A 254 10.88 10.50 33.07
C LYS A 254 11.80 10.62 31.85
N VAL A 255 11.53 9.81 30.82
CA VAL A 255 12.28 9.78 29.57
C VAL A 255 11.51 10.53 28.47
N ALA A 256 12.21 11.34 27.67
CA ALA A 256 11.63 11.98 26.51
C ALA A 256 11.33 10.94 25.41
N LEU A 257 10.06 10.80 25.02
CA LEU A 257 9.60 9.81 24.06
C LEU A 257 8.81 10.47 22.93
N THR A 258 9.24 10.22 21.69
CA THR A 258 8.51 10.57 20.48
C THR A 258 7.98 9.29 19.83
N PRO A 259 6.66 9.03 19.86
CA PRO A 259 6.08 7.90 19.13
C PRO A 259 6.08 8.21 17.62
N VAL A 260 6.52 7.24 16.82
CA VAL A 260 6.52 7.34 15.35
C VAL A 260 5.74 6.16 14.79
N TYR A 261 4.69 6.45 14.03
CA TYR A 261 3.90 5.45 13.33
C TYR A 261 4.18 5.53 11.84
N CYS A 262 4.46 4.39 11.21
CA CYS A 262 4.53 4.32 9.76
C CYS A 262 3.94 3.01 9.24
N THR A 263 3.46 3.05 8.01
CA THR A 263 3.08 1.89 7.22
C THR A 263 4.09 1.67 6.12
N ALA A 264 4.52 0.43 5.93
CA ALA A 264 5.49 0.11 4.88
C ALA A 264 5.35 -1.31 4.36
N ASN A 265 5.86 -1.53 3.16
CA ASN A 265 5.94 -2.86 2.56
C ASN A 265 7.01 -3.73 3.25
N LYS A 266 8.08 -3.09 3.71
CA LYS A 266 9.16 -3.69 4.50
C LYS A 266 9.50 -2.78 5.67
N ALA A 267 9.67 -3.38 6.85
CA ALA A 267 10.01 -2.62 8.05
C ALA A 267 11.47 -2.13 8.06
N SER A 268 12.38 -2.90 7.46
CA SER A 268 13.80 -2.59 7.35
C SER A 268 14.05 -1.25 6.66
N ASP A 269 13.44 -1.03 5.49
CA ASP A 269 13.59 0.20 4.71
C ASP A 269 13.22 1.44 5.53
N MET A 270 12.07 1.43 6.23
CA MET A 270 11.65 2.54 7.08
C MET A 270 12.55 2.76 8.29
N ILE A 271 13.07 1.68 8.89
CA ILE A 271 13.97 1.79 10.05
C ILE A 271 15.25 2.51 9.63
N VAL A 272 15.83 2.14 8.49
CA VAL A 272 17.06 2.74 7.96
C VAL A 272 16.83 4.20 7.58
N GLU A 273 15.73 4.47 6.87
CA GLU A 273 15.36 5.83 6.46
C GLU A 273 15.16 6.74 7.68
N LEU A 274 14.34 6.34 8.65
CA LEU A 274 14.12 7.13 9.87
C LEU A 274 15.37 7.28 10.71
N ALA A 275 16.24 6.26 10.80
CA ALA A 275 17.51 6.38 11.49
C ALA A 275 18.38 7.47 10.87
N ALA A 276 18.45 7.52 9.54
CA ALA A 276 19.20 8.54 8.82
C ALA A 276 18.56 9.93 8.91
N THR A 277 17.24 10.03 8.70
CA THR A 277 16.50 11.30 8.73
C THR A 277 16.51 11.96 10.11
N LEU A 278 16.40 11.15 11.17
CA LEU A 278 16.42 11.65 12.54
C LEU A 278 17.84 11.89 13.07
N GLY A 279 18.87 11.43 12.37
CA GLY A 279 20.24 11.43 12.87
C GLY A 279 20.35 10.64 14.18
N ALA A 280 19.86 9.40 14.17
CA ALA A 280 19.90 8.53 15.35
C ALA A 280 21.33 8.13 15.70
N ASP A 281 21.72 8.26 16.96
CA ASP A 281 23.03 7.84 17.48
C ASP A 281 23.09 6.35 17.83
N LEU A 282 21.92 5.71 17.93
CA LEU A 282 21.78 4.30 18.27
C LEU A 282 20.45 3.76 17.74
N VAL A 283 20.50 2.65 17.00
CA VAL A 283 19.30 1.90 16.61
C VAL A 283 19.21 0.64 17.45
N ILE A 284 18.07 0.44 18.11
CA ILE A 284 17.80 -0.73 18.94
C ILE A 284 16.69 -1.56 18.30
N LEU A 285 17.02 -2.82 17.97
CA LEU A 285 16.06 -3.79 17.45
C LEU A 285 15.83 -4.91 18.45
N GLY A 286 14.58 -5.37 18.53
CA GLY A 286 14.25 -6.60 19.26
C GLY A 286 14.65 -7.83 18.45
N GLY A 287 15.29 -8.80 19.12
CA GLY A 287 15.57 -10.10 18.55
C GLY A 287 14.27 -10.76 18.07
N THR A 288 14.29 -11.25 16.83
CA THR A 288 13.09 -11.76 16.16
C THR A 288 12.63 -13.05 16.83
N ARG A 289 11.64 -13.01 17.75
CA ARG A 289 10.92 -14.21 18.24
C ARG A 289 9.97 -14.81 17.18
N ARG A 290 10.40 -14.86 15.92
CA ARG A 290 9.69 -15.55 14.84
C ARG A 290 10.41 -16.89 14.59
N GLY A 291 9.65 -17.95 14.31
CA GLY A 291 10.22 -19.28 14.08
C GLY A 291 11.23 -19.27 12.91
N VAL A 292 12.26 -20.11 13.01
CA VAL A 292 13.41 -20.18 12.07
C VAL A 292 12.98 -20.24 10.60
N LEU A 293 11.90 -20.97 10.29
CA LEU A 293 11.36 -21.11 8.93
C LEU A 293 10.77 -19.79 8.37
N VAL A 294 10.26 -18.90 9.25
CA VAL A 294 9.71 -17.59 8.86
C VAL A 294 10.84 -16.58 8.60
N ASN A 295 11.94 -16.66 9.34
CA ASN A 295 13.11 -15.79 9.15
C ASN A 295 13.83 -16.10 7.83
N LEU A 296 13.85 -17.38 7.42
CA LEU A 296 14.42 -17.80 6.14
C LEU A 296 13.56 -17.35 4.94
N LEU A 297 12.23 -17.29 5.10
CA LEU A 297 11.29 -16.97 4.03
C LEU A 297 10.99 -15.47 3.86
N ARG A 298 11.06 -14.66 4.94
CA ARG A 298 10.73 -13.22 4.90
C ARG A 298 11.94 -12.29 4.89
N GLY A 299 13.15 -12.81 5.08
CA GLY A 299 14.31 -11.98 5.40
C GLY A 299 14.34 -11.65 6.90
N ASP A 300 15.55 -11.51 7.43
CA ASP A 300 15.75 -11.10 8.81
C ASP A 300 15.85 -9.58 8.85
N THR A 301 14.86 -8.90 9.44
CA THR A 301 14.83 -7.44 9.56
C THR A 301 16.13 -6.91 10.19
N VAL A 302 16.70 -7.65 11.14
CA VAL A 302 17.99 -7.29 11.75
C VAL A 302 19.10 -7.32 10.72
N ARG A 303 19.15 -8.37 9.90
CA ARG A 303 20.16 -8.52 8.85
C ARG A 303 20.03 -7.46 7.76
N GLU A 304 18.81 -7.19 7.29
CA GLU A 304 18.56 -6.16 6.28
C GLU A 304 18.94 -4.77 6.80
N VAL A 305 18.50 -4.40 8.01
CA VAL A 305 18.89 -3.13 8.63
C VAL A 305 20.41 -3.06 8.78
N SER A 306 21.06 -4.12 9.30
CA SER A 306 22.52 -4.13 9.47
C SER A 306 23.31 -3.95 8.18
N SER A 307 22.73 -4.33 7.03
CA SER A 307 23.40 -4.24 5.73
C SER A 307 23.24 -2.88 5.04
N GLN A 308 22.26 -2.08 5.47
CA GLN A 308 21.88 -0.82 4.83
C GLN A 308 22.07 0.40 5.73
N LEU A 309 22.16 0.18 7.05
CA LEU A 309 22.38 1.25 8.01
C LEU A 309 23.78 1.87 7.80
N PRO A 310 23.94 3.21 7.83
CA PRO A 310 25.24 3.84 7.76
C PRO A 310 26.18 3.35 8.86
N ASP A 311 27.47 3.19 8.55
CA ASP A 311 28.50 2.68 9.48
C ASP A 311 28.65 3.54 10.76
N GLU A 312 28.21 4.79 10.70
CA GLU A 312 28.25 5.77 11.80
C GLU A 312 27.20 5.48 12.89
N ILE A 313 26.13 4.75 12.56
CA ILE A 313 25.02 4.50 13.47
C ILE A 313 25.14 3.07 14.02
N PRO A 314 25.51 2.89 15.30
CA PRO A 314 25.57 1.57 15.91
C PRO A 314 24.18 0.92 15.97
N LEU A 315 24.13 -0.36 15.61
CA LEU A 315 22.95 -1.21 15.72
C LEU A 315 23.09 -2.15 16.93
N LEU A 316 22.16 -2.08 17.86
CA LEU A 316 22.08 -2.98 19.02
C LEU A 316 20.88 -3.91 18.91
N VAL A 317 21.13 -5.20 19.05
CA VAL A 317 20.08 -6.24 18.99
C VAL A 317 19.88 -6.82 20.38
N VAL A 318 18.65 -6.69 20.90
CA VAL A 318 18.28 -7.15 22.25
C VAL A 318 17.31 -8.33 22.13
N ALA A 319 17.75 -9.52 22.51
CA ALA A 319 16.98 -10.78 22.44
C ALA A 319 16.06 -11.01 23.64
#